data_AF-T1GS02-F1
#
_entry.id   AF-T1GS02-F1
#
_cell.length_a   1.000
_cell.length_b   1.000
_cell.length_c   1.000
_cell.angle_alpha   90.00
_cell.angle_beta   90.00
_cell.angle_gamma   90.00
#
_symmetry.space_group_name_H-M   'P 1'
#
loop_
_entity.id
_entity.type
_entity.pdbx_description
1 polymer ?
#
loop_
_entity_poly.entity_id
_entity_poly.type
_entity_poly.pdbx_seq_one_letter_code
_entity_poly.pdbx_strand_id
1 'polypeptide(L)'
;MEAISSGILINGPGILDPCEKEPSDALQCLTKQQREDLTICAQEYLRFISFRQIYKVLGMDLLPAMKYPNKPWKMNRKRRRSGGEQNDNDDKGDEKIIKTEGGEVSETTSTK
;
A
#
# COMPACT_ATOMS: atom_id res chain seq x y z
N MET A 1 3.63 -11.78 -10.00
CA MET A 1 2.29 -12.22 -10.46
C MET A 1 1.99 -11.72 -11.86
N GLU A 2 2.08 -10.42 -12.12
CA GLU A 2 1.74 -9.79 -13.41
C GLU A 2 2.35 -10.49 -14.65
N ALA A 3 3.63 -10.85 -14.61
CA ALA A 3 4.31 -11.52 -15.72
C ALA A 3 3.74 -12.92 -16.05
N ILE A 4 3.24 -13.66 -15.06
CA ILE A 4 2.60 -14.96 -15.29
C ILE A 4 1.16 -14.73 -15.74
N SER A 5 0.45 -13.77 -15.13
CA SER A 5 -0.93 -13.41 -15.48
C SER A 5 -1.09 -12.93 -16.92
N SER A 6 -0.04 -12.37 -17.52
CA SER A 6 -0.03 -11.93 -18.93
C SER A 6 -0.01 -13.08 -19.93
N GLY A 7 0.13 -14.34 -19.47
CA GLY A 7 0.07 -15.52 -20.34
C GLY A 7 1.39 -15.88 -21.01
N ILE A 8 2.53 -15.45 -20.44
CA ILE A 8 3.87 -15.78 -20.95
C ILE A 8 4.12 -17.30 -21.07
N LEU A 9 3.41 -18.11 -20.27
CA LEU A 9 3.54 -19.57 -20.25
C LEU A 9 2.80 -20.29 -21.38
N ILE A 10 1.74 -19.68 -21.92
CA ILE A 10 0.85 -20.31 -22.91
C ILE A 10 1.20 -19.83 -24.32
N ASN A 11 1.26 -18.52 -24.52
CA ASN A 11 1.44 -17.88 -25.84
C ASN A 11 2.79 -17.14 -25.95
N GLY A 12 3.64 -17.20 -24.93
CA GLY A 12 4.93 -16.53 -24.89
C GLY A 12 6.10 -17.45 -25.25
N PRO A 13 7.32 -16.89 -25.36
CA PRO A 13 8.54 -17.63 -25.69
C PRO A 13 9.02 -18.60 -24.60
N GLY A 14 8.25 -18.80 -23.51
CA GLY A 14 8.68 -19.58 -22.35
C GLY A 14 9.74 -18.87 -21.51
N ILE A 15 10.43 -19.62 -20.65
CA ILE A 15 11.54 -19.12 -19.83
C ILE A 15 12.80 -19.84 -20.28
N LEU A 16 13.72 -19.12 -20.91
CA LEU A 16 15.00 -19.68 -21.31
C LEU A 16 15.84 -20.07 -20.08
N ASP A 17 16.35 -21.29 -20.07
CA ASP A 17 17.26 -21.76 -19.02
C ASP A 17 18.69 -21.23 -19.25
N PRO A 18 19.26 -20.40 -18.36
CA PRO A 18 20.63 -19.90 -18.50
C PRO A 18 21.71 -20.96 -18.18
N CYS A 19 21.33 -22.10 -17.60
CA CYS A 19 22.25 -23.18 -17.23
C CYS A 19 22.47 -24.18 -18.37
N GLU A 20 21.58 -24.20 -19.37
CA GLU A 20 21.69 -25.07 -20.54
C GLU A 20 22.48 -24.40 -21.66
N LYS A 21 23.25 -25.21 -22.39
CA LYS A 21 24.06 -24.70 -23.52
C LYS A 21 23.20 -24.41 -24.75
N GLU A 22 22.21 -25.25 -24.99
CA GLU A 22 21.23 -25.08 -26.09
C GLU A 22 20.02 -24.28 -25.59
N PRO A 23 19.33 -23.53 -26.47
CA PRO A 23 18.18 -22.74 -26.06
C PRO A 23 17.01 -23.66 -25.67
N SER A 24 16.86 -23.88 -24.35
CA SER A 24 15.86 -24.75 -23.75
C SER A 24 14.89 -23.98 -22.86
N ASP A 25 13.62 -24.36 -22.87
CA ASP A 25 12.59 -23.80 -21.97
C ASP A 25 12.67 -24.51 -20.61
N ALA A 26 12.93 -23.76 -19.55
CA ALA A 26 12.98 -24.26 -18.17
C ALA A 26 11.66 -24.92 -17.73
N LEU A 27 10.54 -24.57 -18.39
CA LEU A 27 9.20 -25.07 -18.06
C LEU A 27 8.73 -26.21 -18.98
N GLN A 28 9.64 -26.81 -19.75
CA GLN A 28 9.30 -27.90 -20.69
C GLN A 28 8.63 -29.11 -20.01
N CYS A 29 8.90 -29.35 -18.71
CA CYS A 29 8.30 -30.43 -17.94
C CYS A 29 6.80 -30.24 -17.64
N LEU A 30 6.27 -29.02 -17.78
CA LEU A 30 4.88 -28.72 -17.52
C LEU A 30 4.01 -29.02 -18.75
N THR A 31 2.90 -29.72 -18.50
CA THR A 31 1.86 -29.95 -19.51
C THR A 31 1.15 -28.64 -19.88
N LYS A 32 0.52 -28.60 -21.06
CA LYS A 32 -0.26 -27.43 -21.50
C LYS A 32 -1.35 -27.04 -20.49
N GLN A 33 -2.05 -28.04 -19.94
CA GLN A 33 -3.09 -27.82 -18.92
C GLN A 33 -2.52 -27.16 -17.65
N GLN A 34 -1.37 -27.64 -17.16
CA GLN A 34 -0.73 -27.05 -15.98
C GLN A 34 -0.31 -25.59 -16.22
N ARG A 35 0.12 -25.24 -17.44
CA ARG A 35 0.46 -23.87 -17.81
C ARG A 35 -0.77 -22.96 -17.81
N GLU A 36 -1.92 -23.47 -18.26
CA GLU A 36 -3.21 -22.79 -18.19
C GLU A 36 -3.65 -22.57 -16.73
N ASP A 37 -3.63 -23.64 -15.93
CA ASP A 37 -4.02 -23.60 -14.52
C ASP A 37 -3.16 -22.57 -13.74
N LEU A 38 -1.83 -22.58 -13.95
CA LEU A 38 -0.92 -21.59 -13.35
C LEU A 38 -1.25 -20.16 -13.76
N THR A 39 -1.59 -19.94 -15.03
CA THR A 39 -1.94 -18.61 -15.55
C THR A 39 -3.26 -18.12 -14.92
N ILE A 40 -4.26 -18.99 -14.81
CA ILE A 40 -5.56 -18.71 -14.18
C ILE A 40 -5.36 -18.36 -12.70
N CYS A 41 -4.61 -19.19 -11.95
CA CYS A 41 -4.31 -18.93 -10.55
C CYS A 41 -3.55 -17.60 -10.38
N ALA A 42 -2.58 -17.30 -11.24
CA ALA A 42 -1.85 -16.03 -11.19
C ALA A 42 -2.78 -14.82 -11.42
N GLN A 43 -3.72 -14.91 -12.36
CA GLN A 43 -4.72 -13.84 -12.61
C GLN A 43 -5.65 -13.62 -11.42
N GLU A 44 -6.06 -14.69 -10.73
CA GLU A 44 -6.83 -14.58 -9.49
C GLU A 44 -6.01 -13.93 -8.37
N TYR A 45 -4.77 -14.39 -8.16
CA TYR A 45 -3.92 -13.89 -7.10
C TYR A 45 -3.49 -12.44 -7.32
N LEU A 46 -3.30 -12.04 -8.58
CA LEU A 46 -3.09 -10.64 -8.92
C LEU A 46 -4.28 -9.77 -8.47
N ARG A 47 -5.52 -10.22 -8.69
CA ARG A 47 -6.70 -9.51 -8.20
C ARG A 47 -6.71 -9.42 -6.67
N PHE A 48 -6.37 -10.49 -5.95
CA PHE A 48 -6.24 -10.41 -4.49
C PHE A 48 -5.22 -9.37 -4.06
N ILE A 49 -4.06 -9.29 -4.72
CA ILE A 49 -3.04 -8.29 -4.43
C ILE A 49 -3.59 -6.87 -4.67
N SER A 50 -4.26 -6.63 -5.80
CA SER A 50 -4.86 -5.32 -6.12
C SER A 50 -5.92 -4.88 -5.11
N PHE A 51 -6.72 -5.81 -4.60
CA PHE A 51 -7.75 -5.52 -3.59
C PHE A 51 -7.24 -5.60 -2.14
N ARG A 52 -5.92 -5.54 -1.92
CA ARG A 52 -5.28 -5.59 -0.59
C ARG A 52 -5.59 -6.87 0.20
N GLN A 53 -5.89 -7.96 -0.49
CA GLN A 53 -6.15 -9.29 0.06
C GLN A 53 -4.95 -10.25 -0.11
N ILE A 54 -3.72 -9.72 -0.09
CA ILE A 54 -2.49 -10.51 -0.28
C ILE A 54 -2.31 -11.63 0.76
N TYR A 55 -2.90 -11.50 1.94
CA TYR A 55 -2.89 -12.54 2.98
C TYR A 55 -3.45 -13.88 2.48
N LYS A 56 -4.44 -13.85 1.58
CA LYS A 56 -4.99 -15.06 0.94
C LYS A 56 -3.97 -15.76 0.05
N VAL A 57 -3.15 -14.99 -0.66
CA VAL A 57 -2.09 -15.51 -1.54
C VAL A 57 -0.93 -16.08 -0.73
N LEU A 58 -0.61 -15.45 0.40
CA LEU A 58 0.46 -15.88 1.30
C LEU A 58 0.07 -17.04 2.23
N GLY A 59 -1.21 -17.43 2.27
CA GLY A 59 -1.70 -18.46 3.19
C GLY A 59 -1.60 -18.04 4.66
N MET A 60 -1.82 -16.76 4.94
CA MET A 60 -1.73 -16.17 6.28
C MET A 60 -3.07 -15.58 6.71
N ASP A 61 -3.22 -15.39 8.02
CA ASP A 61 -4.32 -14.60 8.56
C ASP A 61 -4.17 -13.12 8.21
N LEU A 62 -5.30 -12.42 8.16
CA LEU A 62 -5.32 -10.97 7.95
C LEU A 62 -4.60 -10.27 9.11
N LEU A 63 -3.59 -9.46 8.77
CA LEU A 63 -2.90 -8.64 9.75
C LEU A 63 -3.90 -7.72 10.48
N PRO A 64 -3.70 -7.51 11.81
CA PRO A 64 -4.55 -6.60 12.56
C PRO A 64 -4.49 -5.19 11.96
N ALA A 65 -5.61 -4.48 12.03
CA ALA A 65 -5.71 -3.12 11.52
C ALA A 65 -4.60 -2.23 12.12
N MET A 66 -3.98 -1.41 11.27
CA MET A 66 -2.92 -0.50 11.68
C MET A 66 -3.46 0.47 12.74
N LYS A 67 -2.95 0.37 13.98
CA LYS A 67 -3.40 1.18 15.13
C LYS A 67 -3.22 2.69 14.92
N TYR A 68 -2.27 3.07 14.08
CA TYR A 68 -1.99 4.46 13.72
C TYR A 68 -1.89 4.55 12.19
N PRO A 69 -2.95 4.90 11.46
CA PRO A 69 -2.87 5.04 10.01
C PRO A 69 -1.79 6.07 9.69
N ASN A 70 -0.82 5.69 8.85
CA ASN A 70 0.20 6.61 8.36
C ASN A 70 -0.50 7.87 7.85
N LYS A 71 -0.25 9.02 8.51
CA LYS A 71 -0.77 10.32 8.06
C LYS A 71 -0.40 10.45 6.59
N PRO A 72 -1.32 10.86 5.70
CA PRO A 72 -0.99 11.08 4.30
C PRO A 72 0.23 11.99 4.29
N TRP A 73 1.31 11.51 3.68
CA TRP A 73 2.57 12.25 3.61
C TRP A 73 2.22 13.57 2.94
N LYS A 74 2.09 14.64 3.74
CA LYS A 74 1.73 15.97 3.23
C LYS A 74 2.91 16.44 2.42
N MET A 75 2.98 16.02 1.17
CA MET A 75 3.83 16.57 0.15
C MET A 75 3.31 17.96 -0.24
N ASN A 76 3.26 18.86 0.74
CA ASN A 76 3.36 20.30 0.49
C ASN A 76 4.81 20.60 0.09
N ARG A 77 5.33 19.94 -0.94
CA ARG A 77 6.45 20.50 -1.70
C ARG A 77 5.84 21.62 -2.53
N LYS A 78 5.75 22.81 -1.93
CA LYS A 78 5.57 24.06 -2.67
C LYS A 78 6.58 24.01 -3.81
N ARG A 79 6.10 23.81 -5.04
CA ARG A 79 6.93 23.89 -6.24
C ARG A 79 7.50 25.31 -6.23
N ARG A 80 8.79 25.47 -5.90
CA ARG A 80 9.45 26.78 -5.95
C ARG A 80 9.34 27.25 -7.39
N ARG A 81 8.37 28.12 -7.68
CA ARG A 81 8.40 28.96 -8.87
C ARG A 81 9.55 29.92 -8.60
N SER A 82 10.61 29.80 -9.37
CA SER A 82 11.68 30.77 -9.44
C SER A 82 11.08 32.13 -9.77
N GLY A 83 11.26 33.11 -8.89
CA GLY A 83 10.85 34.50 -9.09
C GLY A 83 9.92 35.01 -7.99
N GLY A 84 10.46 35.81 -7.09
CA GLY A 84 9.72 36.55 -6.07
C GLY A 84 10.52 36.71 -4.80
N GLU A 85 11.23 37.83 -4.67
CA GLU A 85 11.81 38.32 -3.43
C GLU A 85 10.73 38.38 -2.34
N GLN A 86 11.05 37.95 -1.13
CA GLN A 86 10.16 38.15 0.01
C GLN A 86 10.97 38.34 1.29
N ASN A 87 10.76 39.54 1.85
CA ASN A 87 11.35 40.11 3.04
C ASN A 87 11.32 39.17 4.25
N ASP A 88 12.43 39.16 4.99
CA ASP A 88 12.50 38.66 6.35
C ASP A 88 11.69 39.58 7.26
N ASN A 89 10.55 39.12 7.74
CA ASN A 89 9.94 39.49 9.02
C ASN A 89 8.80 38.48 9.26
N ASP A 90 8.89 37.73 10.35
CA ASP A 90 7.82 37.69 11.36
C ASP A 90 8.28 36.82 12.54
N ASP A 91 8.69 37.57 13.56
CA ASP A 91 8.83 37.21 14.96
C ASP A 91 7.45 36.84 15.57
N LYS A 92 7.51 36.09 16.68
CA LYS A 92 6.44 35.73 17.64
C LYS A 92 5.47 34.63 17.20
N GLY A 93 5.21 33.59 17.98
CA GLY A 93 5.47 33.34 19.40
C GLY A 93 4.37 32.37 19.86
N ASP A 94 4.76 31.17 20.24
CA ASP A 94 3.86 30.12 20.73
C ASP A 94 3.24 30.54 22.07
N GLU A 95 1.97 30.95 22.09
CA GLU A 95 1.20 31.04 23.34
C GLU A 95 0.23 29.86 23.46
N LYS A 96 0.70 28.83 24.17
CA LYS A 96 -0.15 27.80 24.77
C LYS A 96 -0.97 28.44 25.89
N ILE A 97 -2.25 28.70 25.65
CA ILE A 97 -3.19 28.99 26.74
C ILE A 97 -3.66 27.67 27.33
N ILE A 98 -3.05 27.32 28.45
CA ILE A 98 -3.53 26.36 29.44
C ILE A 98 -4.77 26.98 30.07
N LYS A 99 -5.93 26.32 29.98
CA LYS A 99 -7.08 26.61 30.84
C LYS A 99 -7.14 25.56 31.94
N THR A 100 -6.58 25.91 33.08
CA THR A 100 -6.77 25.20 34.36
C THR A 100 -7.98 25.81 35.10
N GLU A 101 -8.90 24.92 35.42
CA GLU A 101 -9.82 24.78 36.56
C GLU A 101 -10.17 25.95 37.51
N GLY A 102 -11.46 25.98 37.91
CA GLY A 102 -12.02 26.65 39.10
C GLY A 102 -12.95 27.83 38.77
N GLY A 103 -14.22 27.94 39.20
CA GLY A 103 -15.11 27.13 40.05
C GLY A 103 -16.47 27.84 40.22
N GLU A 104 -17.53 27.05 40.47
CA GLU A 104 -18.82 27.35 41.17
C GLU A 104 -19.72 28.51 40.66
N VAL A 105 -21.06 28.39 40.53
CA VAL A 105 -22.09 28.05 41.54
C VAL A 105 -23.45 27.65 40.89
N SER A 106 -24.17 26.74 41.58
CA SER A 106 -25.63 26.48 41.66
C SER A 106 -26.44 26.04 40.44
N GLU A 107 -27.04 24.85 40.53
CA GLU A 107 -28.48 24.74 40.80
C GLU A 107 -28.88 23.34 41.31
N THR A 108 -29.66 23.36 42.38
CA THR A 108 -30.30 22.23 43.06
C THR A 108 -31.48 21.71 42.24
N THR A 109 -31.61 20.39 42.06
CA THR A 109 -32.91 19.71 42.16
C THR A 109 -32.70 18.22 42.42
N SER A 110 -33.04 17.81 43.64
CA SER A 110 -33.23 16.42 44.05
C SER A 110 -34.67 16.34 44.53
N THR A 111 -35.43 15.38 43.98
CA THR A 111 -36.63 14.70 44.52
C THR A 111 -37.34 14.08 43.31
N LYS A 112 -37.91 12.89 43.34
CA LYS A 112 -37.94 11.74 44.24
C LYS A 112 -38.70 10.68 43.43
#